data_AF-A0A959ZLU5-F1
#
_entry.id   AF-A0A959ZLU5-F1
#
_cell.length_a   1.000
_cell.length_b   1.000
_cell.length_c   1.000
_cell.angle_alpha   90.00
_cell.angle_beta   90.00
_cell.angle_gamma   90.00
#
_symmetry.space_group_name_H-M   'P 1'
#
loop_
_entity.id
_entity.type
_entity.pdbx_description
1 polymer ?
#
loop_
_entity_poly.entity_id
_entity_poly.type
_entity_poly.pdbx_seq_one_letter_code
_entity_poly.pdbx_strand_id
1 'polypeptide(L)' 'MRGTLNQKQAIRLLESNGWKRKSGGKHQVKMVKSGRRPITLPDNHRKDYPAGLTLAILKQAGLR' A
#
# COMPACT_ATOMS: atom_id res chain seq x y z
N MET A 1 -0.49 -18.08 0.87
CA MET A 1 -0.79 -16.90 1.72
C MET A 1 -1.97 -16.13 1.14
N ARG A 2 -3.15 -16.20 1.78
CA ARG A 2 -4.26 -15.27 1.51
C ARG A 2 -4.43 -14.41 2.77
N GLY A 3 -3.56 -13.41 2.93
CA GLY A 3 -3.71 -12.40 3.96
C GLY A 3 -4.13 -11.10 3.31
N THR A 4 -5.24 -10.54 3.76
CA THR A 4 -5.60 -9.14 3.48
C THR A 4 -4.60 -8.23 4.20
N LEU A 5 -4.14 -7.17 3.53
CA LEU A 5 -3.23 -6.18 4.14
C LEU A 5 -4.05 -5.09 4.84
N ASN A 6 -3.62 -4.58 5.99
CA ASN A 6 -4.04 -3.24 6.43
C ASN A 6 -3.03 -2.15 6.02
N GLN A 7 -3.36 -0.88 6.26
CA GLN A 7 -2.51 0.26 5.87
C GLN A 7 -1.08 0.15 6.43
N LYS A 8 -0.94 -0.24 7.70
CA LYS A 8 0.37 -0.38 8.36
C LYS A 8 1.21 -1.50 7.73
N GLN A 9 0.59 -2.64 7.44
CA GLN A 9 1.25 -3.77 6.79
C GLN A 9 1.63 -3.43 5.35
N ALA A 10 0.73 -2.79 4.59
CA ALA A 10 1.00 -2.35 3.23
C ALA A 10 2.16 -1.35 3.17
N ILE A 11 2.23 -0.39 4.10
CA ILE A 11 3.35 0.54 4.19
C ILE A 11 4.67 -0.22 4.38
N ARG A 12 4.74 -1.10 5.39
CA ARG A 12 5.97 -1.87 5.69
C ARG A 12 6.41 -2.73 4.51
N LEU A 13 5.46 -3.41 3.87
CA LEU A 13 5.73 -4.24 2.70
C LEU A 13 6.26 -3.42 1.52
N LEU A 14 5.68 -2.24 1.27
CA LEU A 14 6.13 -1.38 0.18
C LEU A 14 7.50 -0.76 0.51
N GLU A 15 7.73 -0.33 1.75
CA GLU A 15 9.03 0.19 2.21
C GLU A 15 10.14 -0.86 2.03
N SER A 16 9.89 -2.13 2.39
CA SER A 16 10.88 -3.21 2.18
C SER A 16 11.16 -3.50 0.69
N ASN A 17 10.25 -3.09 -0.21
CA ASN A 17 10.39 -3.22 -1.66
C ASN A 17 10.86 -1.92 -2.35
N GLY A 18 11.46 -1.01 -1.58
CA GLY A 18 12.07 0.21 -2.10
C GLY A 18 11.08 1.31 -2.46
N TRP A 19 9.84 1.23 -1.99
CA TRP A 19 8.92 2.36 -2.01
C TRP A 19 9.23 3.29 -0.83
N LYS A 20 9.02 4.59 -1.02
CA LYS A 20 9.22 5.61 0.01
C LYS A 20 7.89 6.23 0.37
N ARG A 21 7.68 6.45 1.67
CA ARG A 21 6.51 7.18 2.17
C ARG A 21 6.64 8.66 1.79
N LYS A 22 5.57 9.23 1.27
CA LYS A 22 5.39 10.67 1.06
C LYS A 22 4.15 11.14 1.82
N SER A 23 4.06 12.43 2.07
CA SER A 23 2.85 13.03 2.64
C SER A 23 1.62 12.68 1.77
N GLY A 24 0.59 12.17 2.45
CA GLY A 24 -0.77 12.05 1.91
C GLY A 24 -1.72 12.93 2.71
N GLY A 25 -3.02 12.80 2.46
CA GLY A 25 -4.04 13.49 3.27
C GLY A 25 -4.20 12.87 4.67
N LYS A 26 -5.07 13.46 5.51
CA LYS A 26 -5.30 13.05 6.92
C LYS A 26 -5.51 11.54 7.12
N HIS A 27 -6.19 10.88 6.16
CA HIS A 27 -6.54 9.45 6.22
C HIS A 27 -5.87 8.62 5.13
N GLN A 28 -4.83 9.12 4.47
CA GLN A 28 -4.21 8.42 3.35
C GLN A 28 -2.70 8.56 3.38
N VAL A 29 -2.00 7.49 3.03
CA VAL A 29 -0.54 7.50 2.89
C VAL A 29 -0.20 7.32 1.42
N LYS A 30 0.67 8.17 0.88
CA LYS A 30 1.14 8.04 -0.50
C LYS A 30 2.51 7.36 -0.52
N MET A 31 2.64 6.29 -1.28
CA MET A 31 3.89 5.57 -1.50
C MET A 31 4.41 5.87 -2.90
N VAL A 32 5.67 6.26 -3.00
CA VAL A 32 6.32 6.63 -4.26
C VAL A 32 7.58 5.79 -4.51
N LYS A 33 7.84 5.46 -5.77
CA LYS A 33 9.07 4.78 -6.21
C LYS A 33 9.44 5.32 -7.59
N SER A 34 10.72 5.59 -7.82
CA SER A 34 11.16 6.14 -9.12
C SER A 34 10.76 5.20 -10.26
N GLY A 35 10.27 5.78 -11.36
CA GLY A 35 9.80 5.02 -12.53
C GLY A 35 8.51 4.20 -12.31
N ARG A 36 7.81 4.37 -11.18
CA ARG A 36 6.53 3.69 -10.89
C ARG A 36 5.46 4.71 -10.53
N ARG A 37 4.21 4.43 -10.92
CA ARG A 37 3.05 5.24 -10.53
C ARG A 37 2.87 5.19 -9.00
N PRO A 38 2.65 6.33 -8.31
CA PRO A 38 2.40 6.34 -6.87
C PRO A 38 1.23 5.46 -6.45
N ILE A 39 1.36 4.77 -5.32
CA ILE A 39 0.30 3.98 -4.70
C ILE A 39 -0.26 4.77 -3.53
N THR A 40 -1.58 4.97 -3.49
CA THR A 40 -2.25 5.59 -2.34
C THR A 40 -2.86 4.52 -1.47
N LEU A 41 -2.53 4.54 -0.18
CA LEU A 41 -3.00 3.61 0.83
C LEU A 41 -4.07 4.30 1.68
N PRO A 42 -5.36 3.95 1.55
CA PRO A 42 -6.41 4.51 2.40
C PRO A 42 -6.27 4.00 3.84
N ASP A 43 -6.65 4.81 4.81
CA ASP A 43 -6.91 4.32 6.15
C ASP A 43 -8.22 3.51 6.14
N ASN A 44 -8.19 2.35 6.77
CA ASN A 44 -9.36 1.49 6.93
C ASN A 44 -9.64 1.25 8.42
N HIS A 45 -9.49 2.29 9.24
CA HIS A 45 -9.65 2.22 10.69
C HIS A 45 -8.79 1.12 11.33
N ARG A 46 -7.54 0.96 10.84
CA ARG A 46 -6.62 -0.12 11.23
C ARG A 46 -7.09 -1.55 10.94
N LYS A 47 -8.23 -1.73 10.26
CA LYS A 47 -8.71 -3.04 9.79
C LYS A 47 -8.02 -3.41 8.49
N ASP A 48 -8.07 -4.70 8.19
CA ASP A 48 -7.56 -5.23 6.94
C ASP A 48 -8.38 -4.73 5.75
N TYR A 49 -7.71 -4.48 4.64
CA TYR A 49 -8.32 -4.09 3.38
C TYR A 49 -9.15 -5.24 2.81
N PRO A 50 -10.21 -4.92 2.05
CA PRO A 50 -10.85 -5.91 1.20
C PRO A 50 -9.82 -6.59 0.28
N ALA A 51 -10.07 -7.87 -0.04
CA ALA A 51 -9.15 -8.66 -0.86
C ALA A 51 -8.84 -7.99 -2.22
N GLY A 52 -9.84 -7.36 -2.85
CA GLY A 52 -9.66 -6.65 -4.12
C GLY A 52 -8.68 -5.48 -4.02
N LEU A 53 -8.75 -4.68 -2.96
CA LEU A 53 -7.80 -3.58 -2.73
C LEU A 53 -6.40 -4.12 -2.46
N THR A 54 -6.28 -5.17 -1.66
CA THR A 54 -4.99 -5.85 -1.42
C THR A 54 -4.35 -6.31 -2.74
N LEU A 55 -5.13 -6.98 -3.59
CA LEU A 55 -4.66 -7.45 -4.91
C LEU A 55 -4.25 -6.30 -5.82
N ALA A 56 -5.02 -5.21 -5.86
CA ALA A 56 -4.69 -4.03 -6.66
C ALA A 56 -3.38 -3.37 -6.21
N ILE A 57 -3.15 -3.25 -4.89
CA ILE A 57 -1.91 -2.72 -4.34
C ILE A 57 -0.72 -3.61 -4.74
N LEU A 58 -0.84 -4.93 -4.57
CA LEU A 58 0.24 -5.87 -4.92
C LEU A 58 0.55 -5.85 -6.43
N LYS A 59 -0.48 -5.79 -7.27
CA LYS A 59 -0.34 -5.69 -8.73
C LYS A 59 0.37 -4.41 -9.16
N GLN A 60 -0.05 -3.27 -8.63
CA GLN A 60 0.61 -2.00 -8.93
C GLN A 60 2.06 -1.96 -8.39
N ALA A 61 2.30 -2.62 -7.26
CA ALA A 61 3.64 -2.75 -6.68
C ALA A 61 4.56 -3.71 -7.46
N GLY A 62 4.00 -4.53 -8.36
CA GLY A 62 4.73 -5.58 -9.08
C GLY A 62 5.11 -6.77 -8.20
N LEU A 63 4.34 -7.04 -7.15
CA LEU A 63 4.58 -8.11 -6.19
C LEU A 63 3.67 -9.34 -6.41
N ARG A 64 2.72 -9.23 -7.36
CA ARG A 64 1.83 -10.29 -7.82
C ARG A 64 1.15 -9.88 -9.13
#